data_AF-A0A0M2P1B2-F1
#
_entry.id   AF-A0A0M2P1B2-F1
#
_cell.length_a   1.000
_cell.length_b   1.000
_cell.length_c   1.000
_cell.angle_alpha   90.00
_cell.angle_beta   90.00
_cell.angle_gamma   90.00
#
_symmetry.space_group_name_H-M   'P 1'
#
loop_
_entity.id
_entity.type
_entity.pdbx_description
1 polymer ?
#
loop_
_entity_poly.entity_id
_entity_poly.type
_entity_poly.pdbx_seq_one_letter_code
_entity_poly.pdbx_strand_id
1 'polypeptide(L)'
;MSYKASSFFQDILVNEYFYIATKSKQLIRHEILEKDVICVWTQKETAETFLNKHDTDYDKLKKIDIDRFVTYEMDDMFAQGEEVLMNASSQTDGDLVNIIDFTNELMSDLDEIRLKEFIIDVAKEDAVFGLTNKNEKQFIMISDDEHQKPHIMPVWSIRNRAEKVRNEDFEECDIIEIEGEVFAEWLDILRDDDKAVAIDLKSGVVGTVVSAQKVIDQLPF
;
A
#
# COMPACT_ATOMS: atom_id res chain seq x y z
N MET A 1 18.53 3.34 -11.33
CA MET A 1 18.64 4.70 -10.73
C MET A 1 17.65 4.75 -9.58
N SER A 2 17.93 5.47 -8.50
CA SER A 2 16.99 5.61 -7.37
C SER A 2 16.06 6.80 -7.62
N TYR A 3 14.78 6.63 -7.32
CA TYR A 3 13.75 7.67 -7.45
C TYR A 3 13.57 8.52 -6.18
N LYS A 4 14.20 8.15 -5.07
CA LYS A 4 13.99 8.77 -3.74
C LYS A 4 14.21 10.29 -3.67
N ALA A 5 15.05 10.83 -4.55
CA ALA A 5 15.35 12.26 -4.58
C ALA A 5 14.29 13.09 -5.34
N SER A 6 13.36 12.44 -6.05
CA SER A 6 12.32 13.16 -6.78
C SER A 6 11.21 13.65 -5.85
N SER A 7 10.62 14.79 -6.19
CA SER A 7 9.49 15.34 -5.41
C SER A 7 8.26 14.43 -5.47
N PHE A 8 7.99 13.83 -6.63
CA PHE A 8 6.84 12.93 -6.79
C PHE A 8 6.95 11.70 -5.89
N PHE A 9 8.17 11.18 -5.67
CA PHE A 9 8.38 10.03 -4.81
C PHE A 9 7.99 10.37 -3.36
N GLN A 10 8.49 11.52 -2.86
CA GLN A 10 8.17 11.99 -1.52
C GLN A 10 6.68 12.31 -1.35
N ASP A 11 6.06 12.91 -2.37
CA ASP A 11 4.62 13.20 -2.35
C ASP A 11 3.80 11.92 -2.20
N ILE A 12 4.11 10.86 -2.95
CA ILE A 12 3.36 9.59 -2.89
C ILE A 12 3.71 8.85 -1.59
N LEU A 13 4.94 8.94 -1.10
CA LEU A 13 5.32 8.35 0.19
C LEU A 13 4.47 8.89 1.35
N VAL A 14 4.15 10.19 1.33
CA VAL A 14 3.33 10.84 2.36
C VAL A 14 1.84 10.62 2.16
N ASN A 15 1.37 10.70 0.91
CA ASN A 15 -0.05 10.69 0.60
C ASN A 15 -0.60 9.29 0.33
N GLU A 16 0.25 8.36 -0.10
CA GLU A 16 -0.07 6.99 -0.51
C GLU A 16 -1.07 6.89 -1.67
N TYR A 17 -1.12 7.92 -2.53
CA TYR A 17 -1.95 7.91 -3.73
C TYR A 17 -1.34 8.77 -4.83
N PHE A 18 -1.81 8.56 -6.05
CA PHE A 18 -1.57 9.42 -7.21
C PHE A 18 -2.85 9.59 -8.03
N TYR A 19 -2.78 10.35 -9.11
CA TYR A 19 -3.88 10.65 -10.02
C TYR A 19 -3.57 10.21 -11.44
N ILE A 20 -4.58 9.61 -12.09
CA ILE A 20 -4.55 9.30 -13.51
C ILE A 20 -5.82 9.83 -14.18
N ALA A 21 -5.66 10.41 -15.38
CA ALA A 21 -6.78 10.87 -16.17
C ALA A 21 -7.34 9.76 -17.06
N THR A 22 -8.67 9.70 -17.18
CA THR A 22 -9.36 8.70 -17.99
C THR A 22 -10.40 9.32 -18.90
N LYS A 23 -10.55 8.74 -20.10
CA LYS A 23 -11.58 9.08 -21.09
C LYS A 23 -12.21 7.80 -21.64
N SER A 24 -13.52 7.71 -21.67
CA SER A 24 -14.26 6.51 -22.11
C SER A 24 -13.77 5.23 -21.42
N LYS A 25 -13.42 5.34 -20.13
CA LYS A 25 -12.80 4.29 -19.29
C LYS A 25 -11.38 3.86 -19.68
N GLN A 26 -10.75 4.50 -20.66
CA GLN A 26 -9.35 4.27 -21.03
C GLN A 26 -8.43 5.30 -20.39
N LEU A 27 -7.18 4.93 -20.17
CA LEU A 27 -6.15 5.83 -19.65
C LEU A 27 -5.75 6.83 -20.72
N ILE A 28 -5.53 8.08 -20.31
CA ILE A 28 -5.02 9.10 -21.20
C ILE A 28 -3.52 8.93 -21.34
N ARG A 29 -3.07 8.91 -22.60
CA ARG A 29 -1.67 8.91 -22.98
C ARG A 29 -1.31 10.24 -23.62
N HIS A 30 -0.05 10.62 -23.48
CA HIS A 30 0.51 11.84 -24.07
C HIS A 30 1.76 11.47 -24.85
N GLU A 31 1.87 12.05 -26.05
CA GLU A 31 3.01 11.79 -26.92
C GLU A 31 4.20 12.67 -26.51
N ILE A 32 5.28 12.03 -26.06
CA ILE A 32 6.57 12.67 -25.76
C ILE A 32 7.69 11.88 -26.43
N LEU A 33 8.56 12.57 -27.15
CA LEU A 33 9.72 11.95 -27.84
C LEU A 33 9.30 10.76 -28.72
N GLU A 34 8.20 10.89 -29.45
CA GLU A 34 7.62 9.85 -30.32
C GLU A 34 7.15 8.59 -29.56
N LYS A 35 7.01 8.67 -28.23
CA LYS A 35 6.43 7.63 -27.38
C LYS A 35 5.09 8.09 -26.80
N ASP A 36 4.09 7.23 -26.86
CA ASP A 36 2.77 7.48 -26.27
C ASP A 36 2.71 6.91 -24.84
N VAL A 37 2.92 7.78 -23.85
CA VAL A 37 3.12 7.40 -22.44
C VAL A 37 1.95 7.81 -21.57
N ILE A 38 1.64 7.02 -20.55
CA ILE A 38 0.58 7.35 -19.59
C ILE A 38 1.08 8.47 -18.67
N CYS A 39 0.26 9.48 -18.46
CA CYS A 39 0.57 10.56 -17.54
C CYS A 39 0.01 10.27 -16.13
N VAL A 40 0.84 10.53 -15.12
CA VAL A 40 0.55 10.30 -13.71
C VAL A 40 0.93 11.54 -12.90
N TRP A 41 0.10 11.91 -11.93
CA TRP A 41 0.31 13.11 -11.13
C TRP A 41 0.15 12.86 -9.63
N THR A 42 0.91 13.57 -8.81
CA THR A 42 0.77 13.55 -7.34
C THR A 42 -0.24 14.59 -6.85
N GLN A 43 -0.50 15.62 -7.66
CA GLN A 43 -1.41 16.72 -7.34
C GLN A 43 -2.48 16.88 -8.44
N LYS A 44 -3.73 17.04 -8.01
CA LYS A 44 -4.87 17.13 -8.93
C LYS A 44 -4.82 18.41 -9.76
N GLU A 45 -4.47 19.53 -9.14
CA GLU A 45 -4.39 20.85 -9.75
C GLU A 45 -3.35 20.89 -10.88
N THR A 46 -2.22 20.20 -10.69
CA THR A 46 -1.17 20.05 -11.70
C THR A 46 -1.69 19.27 -12.92
N ALA A 47 -2.41 18.16 -12.68
CA ALA A 47 -3.01 17.37 -13.74
C ALA A 47 -4.04 18.19 -14.55
N GLU A 48 -4.95 18.89 -13.87
CA GLU A 48 -5.96 19.72 -14.51
C GLU A 48 -5.34 20.84 -15.35
N THR A 49 -4.31 21.52 -14.80
CA THR A 49 -3.60 22.59 -15.51
C THR A 49 -2.91 22.07 -16.78
N PHE A 50 -2.28 20.91 -16.70
CA PHE A 50 -1.64 20.27 -17.84
C PHE A 50 -2.67 19.89 -18.92
N LEU A 51 -3.70 19.13 -18.54
CA LEU A 51 -4.73 18.65 -19.47
C LEU A 51 -5.45 19.82 -20.17
N ASN A 52 -5.77 20.88 -19.44
CA ASN A 52 -6.41 22.08 -20.00
C ASN A 52 -5.49 22.82 -20.99
N LYS A 53 -4.20 22.95 -20.67
CA LYS A 53 -3.23 23.62 -21.56
C LYS A 53 -3.06 22.86 -22.88
N HIS A 54 -3.10 21.54 -22.83
CA HIS A 54 -2.95 20.67 -23.99
C HIS A 54 -4.28 20.33 -24.68
N ASP A 55 -5.37 21.01 -24.32
CA ASP A 55 -6.73 20.77 -24.85
C ASP A 55 -7.11 19.27 -24.87
N THR A 56 -6.67 18.54 -23.83
CA THR A 56 -6.85 17.11 -23.72
C THR A 56 -8.16 16.83 -23.00
N ASP A 57 -9.14 16.34 -23.76
CA ASP A 57 -10.46 16.00 -23.23
C ASP A 57 -10.41 14.74 -22.35
N TYR A 58 -11.02 14.79 -21.16
CA TYR A 58 -11.02 13.72 -20.17
C TYR A 58 -12.33 13.70 -19.38
N ASP A 59 -12.79 12.50 -19.00
CA ASP A 59 -14.04 12.36 -18.22
C ASP A 59 -13.79 12.55 -16.73
N LYS A 60 -12.68 12.01 -16.22
CA LYS A 60 -12.38 11.98 -14.80
C LYS A 60 -10.89 11.85 -14.52
N LEU A 61 -10.42 12.63 -13.54
CA LEU A 61 -9.18 12.37 -12.80
C LEU A 61 -9.48 11.40 -11.65
N LYS A 62 -8.96 10.18 -11.75
CA LYS A 62 -9.10 9.14 -10.72
C LYS A 62 -7.96 9.27 -9.73
N LYS A 63 -8.31 9.33 -8.44
CA LYS A 63 -7.37 9.13 -7.33
C LYS A 63 -7.16 7.62 -7.18
N ILE A 64 -5.91 7.17 -7.24
CA ILE A 64 -5.51 5.77 -7.17
C ILE A 64 -4.68 5.60 -5.89
N ASP A 65 -5.13 4.72 -4.99
CA ASP A 65 -4.37 4.31 -3.81
C ASP A 65 -3.22 3.40 -4.24
N ILE A 66 -2.01 3.66 -3.71
CA ILE A 66 -0.79 2.97 -4.14
C ILE A 66 -0.83 1.48 -3.83
N ASP A 67 -1.35 1.10 -2.67
CA ASP A 67 -1.35 -0.30 -2.26
C ASP A 67 -2.29 -1.09 -3.17
N ARG A 68 -3.50 -0.53 -3.40
CA ARG A 68 -4.47 -1.14 -4.31
C ARG A 68 -3.91 -1.26 -5.72
N PHE A 69 -3.21 -0.23 -6.18
CA PHE A 69 -2.59 -0.21 -7.50
C PHE A 69 -1.59 -1.35 -7.65
N VAL A 70 -0.64 -1.46 -6.71
CA VAL A 70 0.40 -2.51 -6.75
C VAL A 70 -0.19 -3.90 -6.63
N THR A 71 -1.25 -4.07 -5.82
CA THR A 71 -1.83 -5.39 -5.54
C THR A 71 -2.70 -5.93 -6.68
N TYR A 72 -3.49 -5.05 -7.33
CA TYR A 72 -4.55 -5.52 -8.24
C TYR A 72 -4.51 -4.92 -9.64
N GLU A 73 -3.89 -3.76 -9.83
CA GLU A 73 -4.07 -2.98 -11.06
C GLU A 73 -2.78 -2.90 -11.88
N MET A 74 -1.61 -2.99 -11.26
CA MET A 74 -0.31 -2.76 -11.90
C MET A 74 -0.03 -3.76 -13.02
N ASP A 75 -0.17 -5.07 -12.77
CA ASP A 75 0.13 -6.12 -13.75
C ASP A 75 -0.86 -6.15 -14.93
N ASP A 76 -2.11 -5.75 -14.69
CA ASP A 76 -3.14 -5.65 -15.73
C ASP A 76 -2.96 -4.39 -16.60
N MET A 77 -2.36 -3.34 -16.05
CA MET A 77 -2.25 -2.03 -16.69
C MET A 77 -0.90 -1.78 -17.36
N PHE A 78 0.19 -2.39 -16.88
CA PHE A 78 1.54 -2.07 -17.31
C PHE A 78 2.39 -3.30 -17.59
N ALA A 79 3.13 -3.26 -18.70
CA ALA A 79 4.11 -4.29 -19.00
C ALA A 79 5.46 -4.00 -18.31
N GLN A 80 6.31 -5.04 -18.19
CA GLN A 80 7.65 -4.87 -17.63
C GLN A 80 8.48 -3.86 -18.45
N GLY A 81 9.01 -2.85 -17.76
CA GLY A 81 9.80 -1.79 -18.37
C GLY A 81 8.99 -0.69 -19.03
N GLU A 82 7.65 -0.68 -18.90
CA GLU A 82 6.82 0.42 -19.37
C GLU A 82 7.11 1.70 -18.57
N GLU A 83 7.21 2.82 -19.29
CA GLU A 83 7.50 4.12 -18.72
C GLU A 83 6.22 4.95 -18.60
N VAL A 84 6.09 5.67 -17.48
CA VAL A 84 5.06 6.67 -17.25
C VAL A 84 5.68 8.06 -17.14
N LEU A 85 4.90 9.07 -17.48
CA LEU A 85 5.28 10.45 -17.35
C LEU A 85 4.75 11.02 -16.03
N MET A 86 5.65 11.24 -15.08
CA MET A 86 5.34 11.75 -13.75
C MET A 86 5.32 13.28 -13.72
N ASN A 87 4.25 13.85 -13.17
CA ASN A 87 4.11 15.26 -12.83
C ASN A 87 4.42 16.24 -14.00
N ALA A 88 4.05 15.87 -15.22
CA ALA A 88 4.05 16.79 -16.34
C ALA A 88 3.14 17.99 -16.04
N SER A 89 3.63 19.19 -16.31
CA SER A 89 2.95 20.44 -15.95
C SER A 89 3.03 21.46 -17.08
N SER A 90 2.42 22.62 -16.87
CA SER A 90 2.53 23.72 -17.83
C SER A 90 3.96 24.29 -17.93
N GLN A 91 4.83 23.99 -16.97
CA GLN A 91 6.18 24.55 -16.84
C GLN A 91 7.30 23.51 -17.03
N THR A 92 6.99 22.22 -16.87
CA THR A 92 7.95 21.11 -16.92
C THR A 92 7.36 19.96 -17.72
N ASP A 93 8.18 19.32 -18.55
CA ASP A 93 7.74 18.16 -19.33
C ASP A 93 7.44 16.93 -18.46
N GLY A 94 7.83 16.96 -17.18
CA GLY A 94 7.69 15.84 -16.24
C GLY A 94 8.90 14.91 -16.30
N ASP A 95 8.85 13.85 -15.49
CA ASP A 95 9.91 12.85 -15.41
C ASP A 95 9.43 11.53 -16.02
N LEU A 96 10.19 10.97 -16.97
CA LEU A 96 9.95 9.61 -17.45
C LEU A 96 10.49 8.59 -16.44
N VAL A 97 9.61 7.69 -16.01
CA VAL A 97 9.87 6.78 -14.90
C VAL A 97 9.40 5.37 -15.28
N ASN A 98 10.24 4.36 -15.04
CA ASN A 98 9.80 2.97 -15.12
C ASN A 98 8.84 2.71 -13.95
N ILE A 99 7.57 2.44 -14.25
CA ILE A 99 6.53 2.37 -13.23
C ILE A 99 6.80 1.25 -12.23
N ILE A 100 7.26 0.09 -12.68
CA ILE A 100 7.49 -1.09 -11.82
C ILE A 100 8.70 -0.86 -10.92
N ASP A 101 9.80 -0.34 -11.46
CA ASP A 101 11.00 -0.07 -10.65
C ASP A 101 10.69 1.00 -9.59
N PHE A 102 9.92 2.02 -9.98
CA PHE A 102 9.49 3.09 -9.09
C PHE A 102 8.57 2.59 -7.97
N THR A 103 7.53 1.82 -8.30
CA THR A 103 6.59 1.30 -7.30
C THR A 103 7.28 0.33 -6.35
N ASN A 104 8.17 -0.54 -6.84
CA ASN A 104 8.94 -1.44 -5.98
C ASN A 104 9.81 -0.68 -4.98
N GLU A 105 10.52 0.37 -5.42
CA GLU A 105 11.32 1.20 -4.52
C GLU A 105 10.45 1.94 -3.50
N LEU A 106 9.30 2.47 -3.95
CA LEU A 106 8.34 3.17 -3.09
C LEU A 106 7.73 2.24 -2.03
N MET A 107 7.29 1.05 -2.42
CA MET A 107 6.68 0.08 -1.52
C MET A 107 7.67 -0.41 -0.46
N SER A 108 8.93 -0.62 -0.84
CA SER A 108 9.98 -0.96 0.12
C SER A 108 10.14 0.11 1.21
N ASP A 109 10.09 1.39 0.84
CA ASP A 109 10.22 2.50 1.81
C ASP A 109 8.93 2.67 2.64
N LEU A 110 7.75 2.50 2.03
CA LEU A 110 6.47 2.51 2.74
C LEU A 110 6.42 1.40 3.79
N ASP A 111 6.84 0.18 3.45
CA ASP A 111 6.86 -0.95 4.37
C ASP A 111 7.78 -0.69 5.58
N GLU A 112 8.92 -0.04 5.36
CA GLU A 112 9.81 0.37 6.45
C GLU A 112 9.22 1.46 7.35
N ILE A 113 8.56 2.46 6.76
CA ILE A 113 7.92 3.55 7.50
C ILE A 113 6.75 3.00 8.33
N ARG A 114 5.86 2.24 7.70
CA ARG A 114 4.68 1.66 8.35
C ARG A 114 5.06 0.70 9.46
N LEU A 115 6.09 -0.11 9.27
CA LEU A 115 6.61 -0.96 10.34
C LEU A 115 7.11 -0.13 11.53
N LYS A 116 7.86 0.96 11.30
CA LYS A 116 8.29 1.85 12.40
C LYS A 116 7.11 2.48 13.11
N GLU A 117 6.11 2.96 12.37
CA GLU A 117 4.90 3.55 12.95
C GLU A 117 4.13 2.52 13.78
N PHE A 118 3.92 1.32 13.24
CA PHE A 118 3.30 0.20 13.94
C PHE A 118 4.02 -0.09 15.27
N ILE A 119 5.34 -0.24 15.25
CA ILE A 119 6.15 -0.52 16.44
C ILE A 119 6.04 0.61 17.47
N ILE A 120 6.08 1.87 17.03
CA ILE A 120 5.94 3.04 17.90
C ILE A 120 4.58 3.04 18.60
N ASP A 121 3.52 2.69 17.89
CA ASP A 121 2.17 2.68 18.45
C ASP A 121 1.95 1.49 19.39
N VAL A 122 2.44 0.30 19.04
CA VAL A 122 2.45 -0.87 19.95
C VAL A 122 3.23 -0.59 21.22
N ALA A 123 4.37 0.09 21.14
CA ALA A 123 5.17 0.45 22.30
C ALA A 123 4.47 1.45 23.25
N LYS A 124 3.53 2.26 22.73
CA LYS A 124 2.77 3.23 23.54
C LYS A 124 1.58 2.57 24.23
N GLU A 125 0.84 1.74 23.51
CA GLU A 125 -0.40 1.13 23.97
C GLU A 125 -0.17 -0.21 24.70
N ASP A 126 1.03 -0.80 24.53
CA ASP A 126 1.39 -2.15 25.02
C ASP A 126 0.39 -3.23 24.59
N ALA A 127 -0.16 -3.06 23.40
CA ALA A 127 -1.17 -3.96 22.85
C ALA A 127 -1.19 -3.96 21.32
N VAL A 128 -1.69 -5.06 20.76
CA VAL A 128 -2.09 -5.19 19.35
C VAL A 128 -3.53 -5.67 19.25
N PHE A 129 -4.14 -5.37 18.11
CA PHE A 129 -5.49 -5.78 17.79
C PHE A 129 -5.48 -6.72 16.59
N GLY A 130 -6.42 -7.65 16.52
CA GLY A 130 -6.61 -8.45 15.32
C GLY A 130 -7.95 -9.17 15.34
N LEU A 131 -8.12 -10.10 14.40
CA LEU A 131 -9.40 -10.75 14.15
C LEU A 131 -9.50 -12.09 14.90
N THR A 132 -10.66 -12.37 15.49
CA THR A 132 -11.00 -13.68 16.07
C THR A 132 -12.37 -14.11 15.61
N ASN A 133 -12.64 -15.42 15.58
CA ASN A 133 -14.01 -15.89 15.37
C ASN A 133 -14.88 -15.51 16.58
N LYS A 134 -16.18 -15.34 16.32
CA LYS A 134 -17.18 -15.08 17.37
C LYS A 134 -17.16 -16.20 18.42
N ASN A 135 -16.99 -15.82 19.68
CA ASN A 135 -16.85 -16.71 20.85
C ASN A 135 -15.52 -17.49 20.94
N GLU A 136 -14.55 -17.21 20.08
CA GLU A 136 -13.18 -17.72 20.19
C GLU A 136 -12.24 -16.63 20.72
N LYS A 137 -11.04 -17.03 21.17
CA LYS A 137 -9.98 -16.11 21.63
C LYS A 137 -8.66 -16.37 20.90
N GLN A 138 -8.72 -16.67 19.62
CA GLN A 138 -7.55 -17.03 18.80
C GLN A 138 -7.51 -16.12 17.57
N PHE A 139 -6.31 -15.68 17.17
CA PHE A 139 -6.19 -14.93 15.93
C PHE A 139 -6.60 -15.80 14.74
N ILE A 140 -7.36 -15.20 13.84
CA ILE A 140 -7.59 -15.74 12.52
C ILE A 140 -6.32 -15.55 11.72
N MET A 141 -5.89 -16.63 11.08
CA MET A 141 -4.86 -16.59 10.04
C MET A 141 -5.58 -16.49 8.70
N ILE A 142 -5.24 -15.47 7.91
CA ILE A 142 -5.71 -15.34 6.53
C ILE A 142 -4.79 -16.19 5.64
N SER A 143 -5.39 -16.93 4.70
CA SER A 143 -4.69 -17.68 3.67
C SER A 143 -5.46 -17.53 2.36
N ASP A 144 -4.76 -17.24 1.27
CA ASP A 144 -5.36 -17.10 -0.06
C ASP A 144 -5.64 -18.46 -0.74
N ASP A 145 -5.06 -19.56 -0.25
CA ASP A 145 -5.27 -20.91 -0.77
C ASP A 145 -4.89 -21.96 0.30
N GLU A 146 -5.73 -22.98 0.52
CA GLU A 146 -5.41 -24.13 1.39
C GLU A 146 -4.07 -24.81 1.03
N HIS A 147 -3.55 -24.60 -0.18
CA HIS A 147 -2.34 -25.25 -0.70
C HIS A 147 -1.11 -24.34 -0.78
N GLN A 148 -1.19 -23.05 -0.47
CA GLN A 148 -0.05 -22.14 -0.54
C GLN A 148 0.10 -21.28 0.71
N LYS A 149 1.20 -21.51 1.43
CA LYS A 149 1.79 -20.56 2.37
C LYS A 149 2.01 -19.20 1.67
N PRO A 150 1.99 -18.08 2.41
CA PRO A 150 1.94 -18.00 3.87
C PRO A 150 0.53 -17.87 4.43
N HIS A 151 0.30 -18.53 5.57
CA HIS A 151 -0.73 -18.09 6.51
C HIS A 151 -0.27 -16.77 7.11
N ILE A 152 -1.07 -15.73 6.97
CA ILE A 152 -0.74 -14.38 7.41
C ILE A 152 -1.61 -14.03 8.61
N MET A 153 -0.98 -13.55 9.69
CA MET A 153 -1.70 -13.04 10.84
C MET A 153 -1.95 -11.54 10.66
N PRO A 154 -3.20 -11.09 10.49
CA PRO A 154 -3.51 -9.67 10.40
C PRO A 154 -3.52 -9.05 11.80
N VAL A 155 -2.70 -8.03 12.00
CA VAL A 155 -2.62 -7.29 13.26
C VAL A 155 -2.62 -5.79 13.00
N TRP A 156 -3.18 -5.03 13.93
CA TRP A 156 -3.25 -3.58 13.89
C TRP A 156 -2.67 -3.00 15.17
N SER A 157 -1.96 -1.88 15.03
CA SER A 157 -1.45 -1.11 16.17
C SER A 157 -2.55 -0.27 16.82
N ILE A 158 -3.63 0.03 16.08
CA ILE A 158 -4.72 0.90 16.52
C ILE A 158 -6.08 0.21 16.32
N ARG A 159 -6.87 0.11 17.39
CA ARG A 159 -8.19 -0.53 17.40
C ARG A 159 -9.13 -0.04 16.29
N ASN A 160 -9.21 1.28 16.09
CA ASN A 160 -10.10 1.87 15.09
C ASN A 160 -9.76 1.41 13.66
N ARG A 161 -8.49 1.14 13.36
CA ARG A 161 -8.07 0.61 12.05
C ARG A 161 -8.57 -0.83 11.88
N ALA A 162 -8.38 -1.66 12.91
CA ALA A 162 -8.89 -3.03 12.92
C ALA A 162 -10.42 -3.08 12.76
N GLU A 163 -11.15 -2.25 13.51
CA GLU A 163 -12.61 -2.19 13.45
C GLU A 163 -13.12 -1.79 12.06
N LYS A 164 -12.43 -0.87 11.38
CA LYS A 164 -12.77 -0.49 10.01
C LYS A 164 -12.66 -1.67 9.06
N VAL A 165 -11.53 -2.37 9.05
CA VAL A 165 -11.32 -3.53 8.17
C VAL A 165 -12.29 -4.66 8.51
N ARG A 166 -12.49 -4.95 9.80
CA ARG A 166 -13.51 -5.93 10.23
C ARG A 166 -14.88 -5.57 9.67
N ASN A 167 -15.32 -4.33 9.78
CA ASN A 167 -16.64 -3.92 9.29
C ASN A 167 -16.79 -3.99 7.78
N GLU A 168 -15.71 -3.78 7.03
CA GLU A 168 -15.78 -3.73 5.56
C GLU A 168 -15.54 -5.09 4.92
N ASP A 169 -14.66 -5.92 5.49
CA ASP A 169 -14.17 -7.15 4.85
C ASP A 169 -14.44 -8.43 5.66
N PHE A 170 -14.67 -8.33 6.98
CA PHE A 170 -14.74 -9.49 7.88
C PHE A 170 -15.85 -9.34 8.94
N GLU A 171 -17.08 -8.97 8.53
CA GLU A 171 -18.21 -8.69 9.43
C GLU A 171 -18.58 -9.89 10.34
N GLU A 172 -18.21 -11.09 9.93
CA GLU A 172 -18.38 -12.33 10.67
C GLU A 172 -17.42 -12.48 11.87
N CYS A 173 -16.30 -11.76 11.87
CA CYS A 173 -15.26 -11.79 12.88
C CYS A 173 -15.52 -10.78 14.03
N ASP A 174 -14.85 -10.98 15.16
CA ASP A 174 -14.73 -10.02 16.27
C ASP A 174 -13.30 -9.46 16.35
N ILE A 175 -13.12 -8.33 17.04
CA ILE A 175 -11.78 -7.81 17.38
C ILE A 175 -11.34 -8.40 18.72
N ILE A 176 -10.13 -8.95 18.75
CA ILE A 176 -9.41 -9.29 19.98
C ILE A 176 -8.25 -8.32 20.20
N GLU A 177 -7.99 -8.02 21.46
CA GLU A 177 -6.88 -7.19 21.94
C GLU A 177 -5.92 -8.08 22.73
N ILE A 178 -4.63 -7.96 22.45
CA ILE A 178 -3.57 -8.81 22.99
C ILE A 178 -2.46 -7.91 23.53
N GLU A 179 -2.04 -8.18 24.77
CA GLU A 179 -0.93 -7.47 25.42
C GLU A 179 0.40 -7.71 24.69
N GLY A 180 1.31 -6.73 24.73
CA GLY A 180 2.59 -6.76 24.01
C GLY A 180 3.44 -8.00 24.28
N GLU A 181 3.54 -8.43 25.54
CA GLU A 181 4.29 -9.63 25.92
C GLU A 181 3.71 -10.90 25.27
N VAL A 182 2.38 -11.05 25.27
CA VAL A 182 1.71 -12.20 24.64
C VAL A 182 1.88 -12.17 23.12
N PHE A 183 1.85 -10.98 22.53
CA PHE A 183 2.14 -10.81 21.11
C PHE A 183 3.57 -11.20 20.76
N ALA A 184 4.56 -10.89 21.61
CA ALA A 184 5.95 -11.30 21.43
C ALA A 184 6.08 -12.83 21.36
N GLU A 185 5.45 -13.55 22.30
CA GLU A 185 5.43 -15.01 22.31
C GLU A 185 4.81 -15.58 21.02
N TRP A 186 3.79 -14.91 20.48
CA TRP A 186 3.13 -15.36 19.25
C TRP A 186 3.99 -15.11 18.02
N LEU A 187 4.76 -14.02 17.99
CA LEU A 187 5.72 -13.78 16.91
C LEU A 187 6.81 -14.85 16.87
N ASP A 188 7.27 -15.35 18.02
CA ASP A 188 8.21 -16.48 18.07
C ASP A 188 7.63 -17.72 17.42
N ILE A 189 6.36 -18.04 17.69
CA ILE A 189 5.64 -19.17 17.08
C ILE A 189 5.51 -18.97 15.56
N LEU A 190 5.11 -17.77 15.13
CA LEU A 190 4.97 -17.46 13.70
C LEU A 190 6.30 -17.54 12.94
N ARG A 191 7.39 -17.08 13.55
CA ARG A 191 8.74 -17.21 13.00
C ARG A 191 9.09 -18.68 12.80
N ASP A 192 8.89 -19.49 13.83
CA ASP A 192 9.27 -20.91 13.81
C ASP A 192 8.44 -21.72 12.80
N ASP A 193 7.18 -21.30 12.56
CA ASP A 193 6.26 -21.88 11.58
C ASP A 193 6.43 -21.36 10.14
N ASP A 194 7.35 -20.40 9.91
CA ASP A 194 7.53 -19.72 8.61
C ASP A 194 6.22 -19.05 8.14
N LYS A 195 5.61 -18.30 9.05
CA LYS A 195 4.38 -17.50 8.84
C LYS A 195 4.69 -16.01 8.89
N ALA A 196 3.87 -15.23 8.20
CA ALA A 196 4.03 -13.79 8.08
C ALA A 196 2.99 -13.03 8.93
N VAL A 197 3.27 -11.76 9.15
CA VAL A 197 2.40 -10.81 9.84
C VAL A 197 2.02 -9.73 8.85
N ALA A 198 0.72 -9.47 8.71
CA ALA A 198 0.24 -8.30 8.00
C ALA A 198 -0.06 -7.21 9.01
N ILE A 199 0.67 -6.11 8.94
CA ILE A 199 0.53 -5.00 9.87
C ILE A 199 -0.37 -3.92 9.27
N ASP A 200 -1.29 -3.42 10.08
CA ASP A 200 -2.16 -2.28 9.78
C ASP A 200 -2.80 -2.34 8.38
N LEU A 201 -3.33 -3.51 7.99
CA LEU A 201 -4.03 -3.68 6.72
C LEU A 201 -5.12 -2.62 6.53
N LYS A 202 -5.27 -2.19 5.29
CA LYS A 202 -6.40 -1.43 4.75
C LYS A 202 -7.46 -2.40 4.24
N SER A 203 -8.70 -1.90 4.15
CA SER A 203 -9.79 -2.67 3.57
C SER A 203 -9.52 -3.08 2.12
N GLY A 204 -10.03 -4.23 1.70
CA GLY A 204 -9.62 -4.93 0.48
C GLY A 204 -8.35 -5.76 0.66
N VAL A 205 -7.96 -6.07 1.91
CA VAL A 205 -6.79 -6.87 2.29
C VAL A 205 -5.48 -6.33 1.68
N VAL A 206 -5.30 -5.01 1.78
CA VAL A 206 -4.14 -4.34 1.18
C VAL A 206 -3.25 -3.74 2.24
N GLY A 207 -1.93 -3.88 2.15
CA GLY A 207 -1.01 -3.27 3.11
C GLY A 207 0.33 -3.98 3.19
N THR A 208 0.99 -3.82 4.33
CA THR A 208 2.37 -4.27 4.54
C THR A 208 2.40 -5.66 5.16
N VAL A 209 3.00 -6.62 4.45
CA VAL A 209 3.25 -7.98 4.93
C VAL A 209 4.74 -8.13 5.24
N VAL A 210 5.04 -8.52 6.48
CA VAL A 210 6.41 -8.65 6.98
C VAL A 210 6.62 -10.00 7.65
N SER A 211 7.85 -10.48 7.65
CA SER A 211 8.19 -11.68 8.43
C SER A 211 8.06 -11.40 9.92
N ALA A 212 7.67 -12.40 10.70
CA ALA A 212 7.61 -12.27 12.15
C ALA A 212 8.97 -11.86 12.74
N GLN A 213 10.09 -12.37 12.21
CA GLN A 213 11.44 -11.97 12.61
C GLN A 213 11.67 -10.46 12.46
N LYS A 214 11.24 -9.85 11.34
CA LYS A 214 11.45 -8.41 11.11
C LYS A 214 10.68 -7.54 12.11
N VAL A 215 9.55 -8.04 12.61
CA VAL A 215 8.78 -7.41 13.69
C VAL A 215 9.51 -7.59 15.03
N ILE A 216 9.91 -8.81 15.36
CA ILE A 216 10.67 -9.14 16.59
C ILE A 216 11.91 -8.24 16.72
N ASP A 217 12.70 -8.09 15.64
CA ASP A 217 13.94 -7.32 15.65
C ASP A 217 13.75 -5.83 15.98
N GLN A 218 12.52 -5.32 15.89
CA GLN A 218 12.19 -3.91 16.11
C GLN A 218 11.31 -3.66 17.33
N LEU A 219 10.69 -4.69 17.91
CA LEU A 219 9.92 -4.52 19.14
C LEU A 219 10.82 -4.15 20.31
N PRO A 220 10.35 -3.28 21.22
CA PRO A 220 11.17 -2.75 22.30
C PRO A 220 11.30 -3.68 23.52
N PHE A 221 10.66 -4.85 23.50
CA PHE A 221 10.57 -5.80 24.62
C PHE A 221 11.13 -7.17 24.27
#